data_AF-A0AAW9IVY8-F1
#
_entry.id   AF-A0AAW9IVY8-F1
#
_cell.length_a   1.000
_cell.length_b   1.000
_cell.length_c   1.000
_cell.angle_alpha   90.00
_cell.angle_beta   90.00
_cell.angle_gamma   90.00
#
_symmetry.space_group_name_H-M   'P 1'
#
loop_
_entity.id
_entity.type
_entity.pdbx_description
1 polymer ?
#
loop_
_entity_poly.entity_id
_entity_poly.type
_entity_poly.pdbx_seq_one_letter_code
_entity_poly.pdbx_strand_id
1 'polypeptide(L)' 'VIDYFPASLEDLAKCEPIYEEFEGWGDEVAEARSYEELPENAKKYLCRIEELTETKISIVGVGPRRDQTIRVTKEL' A
#
# COMPACT_ATOMS: atom_id res chain seq x y z
N VAL A 1 -23.49 2.31 3.26
CA VAL A 1 -22.02 2.11 3.07
C VAL A 1 -21.84 1.37 1.77
N ILE A 2 -20.95 1.84 0.92
CA ILE A 2 -20.59 1.23 -0.36
C ILE A 2 -19.11 0.86 -0.33
N ASP A 3 -18.74 -0.19 -1.03
CA ASP A 3 -17.39 -0.76 -1.11
C ASP A 3 -16.78 -0.67 -2.52
N TYR A 4 -17.41 0.10 -3.41
CA TYR A 4 -16.99 0.33 -4.78
C TYR A 4 -16.95 1.83 -5.10
N PHE A 5 -16.22 2.20 -6.14
CA PHE A 5 -16.16 3.57 -6.63
C PHE A 5 -17.41 3.91 -7.47
N PRO A 6 -18.24 4.91 -7.09
CA PRO A 6 -19.45 5.26 -7.84
C PRO A 6 -19.14 5.72 -9.27
N ALA A 7 -20.01 5.34 -10.23
CA ALA A 7 -19.91 5.80 -11.61
C ALA A 7 -20.41 7.25 -11.80
N SER A 8 -21.27 7.75 -10.90
CA SER A 8 -21.82 9.10 -10.93
C SER A 8 -20.97 10.06 -10.11
N LEU A 9 -20.57 11.19 -10.70
CA LEU A 9 -19.86 12.24 -9.99
C LEU A 9 -20.74 12.91 -8.91
N GLU A 10 -22.05 12.97 -9.12
CA GLU A 10 -22.99 13.54 -8.14
C GLU A 10 -23.09 12.67 -6.88
N ASP A 11 -23.01 11.35 -7.04
CA ASP A 11 -23.03 10.42 -5.91
C ASP A 11 -21.68 10.40 -5.21
N LEU A 12 -20.58 10.37 -5.96
CA LEU A 12 -19.22 10.46 -5.41
C LEU A 12 -19.02 11.72 -4.56
N ALA A 13 -19.55 12.88 -5.00
CA ALA A 13 -19.45 14.14 -4.28
C ALA A 13 -20.16 14.14 -2.91
N LYS A 14 -21.08 13.20 -2.67
CA LYS A 14 -21.79 13.01 -1.40
C LYS A 14 -21.14 11.96 -0.50
N CYS A 15 -20.16 11.22 -1.01
CA CYS A 15 -19.50 10.18 -0.24
C CYS A 15 -18.56 10.77 0.81
N GLU A 16 -18.68 10.26 2.04
CA GLU A 16 -17.69 10.49 3.08
C GLU A 16 -16.81 9.23 3.22
N PRO A 17 -15.48 9.36 3.20
CA PRO A 17 -14.59 8.23 3.36
C PRO A 17 -14.68 7.65 4.78
N ILE A 18 -14.76 6.32 4.87
CA ILE A 18 -14.64 5.59 6.13
C ILE A 18 -13.20 5.08 6.19
N TYR A 19 -12.37 5.76 6.99
CA TYR A 19 -10.95 5.43 7.11
C TYR A 19 -10.69 4.29 8.09
N GLU A 20 -9.60 3.59 7.84
CA GLU A 20 -8.96 2.68 8.78
C GLU A 20 -7.62 3.28 9.20
N GLU A 21 -7.31 3.26 10.49
CA GLU A 21 -6.10 3.86 11.05
C GLU A 21 -5.02 2.80 11.30
N PHE A 22 -3.77 3.18 11.06
CA PHE A 22 -2.60 2.34 11.26
C PHE A 22 -1.55 3.09 12.07
N GLU A 23 -0.80 2.36 12.89
CA GLU A 23 0.42 2.91 13.47
C GLU A 23 1.41 3.23 12.35
N GLY A 24 1.98 4.44 12.39
CA GLY A 24 3.06 4.80 11.49
C GLY A 24 4.33 3.98 11.74
N TRP A 25 5.29 4.15 10.84
CA TRP A 25 6.66 3.70 11.03
C TRP A 25 7.56 4.95 10.96
N GLY A 26 8.36 5.18 12.01
CA GLY A 26 9.25 6.34 12.12
C GLY A 26 10.59 6.16 11.40
N ASP A 27 10.88 4.94 10.95
CA ASP A 27 12.13 4.59 10.29
C ASP A 27 12.07 4.88 8.79
N GLU A 28 13.19 5.38 8.25
CA GLU A 28 13.34 5.64 6.82
C GLU A 28 13.43 4.32 6.03
N VAL A 29 12.56 4.14 5.04
CA VAL A 29 12.55 2.94 4.18
C VAL A 29 13.49 3.04 2.97
N ALA A 30 14.10 4.21 2.74
CA ALA A 30 14.86 4.52 1.52
C ALA A 30 16.07 3.59 1.27
N GLU A 31 16.62 3.00 2.33
CA GLU A 31 17.74 2.06 2.24
C GLU A 31 17.34 0.58 2.25
N ALA A 32 16.04 0.26 2.40
CA ALA A 32 15.56 -1.12 2.27
C ALA A 32 15.77 -1.65 0.84
N ARG A 33 16.26 -2.89 0.73
CA ARG A 33 16.49 -3.61 -0.54
C ARG A 33 15.74 -4.94 -0.60
N SER A 34 15.13 -5.36 0.50
CA SER A 34 14.27 -6.53 0.59
C SER A 34 12.98 -6.22 1.36
N TYR A 35 11.95 -7.05 1.21
CA TYR A 35 10.67 -6.84 1.89
C TYR A 35 10.82 -7.01 3.41
N GLU A 36 11.72 -7.90 3.82
CA GLU A 36 12.02 -8.23 5.21
C GLU A 36 12.67 -7.06 5.97
N GLU A 37 13.39 -6.19 5.26
CA GLU A 37 14.01 -4.98 5.80
C GLU A 37 12.99 -3.85 6.07
N LEU A 38 11.75 -3.97 5.59
CA LEU A 38 10.73 -2.98 5.86
C LEU A 38 10.27 -3.02 7.33
N PRO A 39 9.96 -1.86 7.93
CA PRO A 39 9.37 -1.80 9.27
C PRO A 39 8.10 -2.65 9.37
N GLU A 40 7.87 -3.24 10.54
CA GLU A 40 6.73 -4.14 10.74
C GLU A 40 5.38 -3.46 10.46
N ASN A 41 5.22 -2.20 10.89
CA ASN A 41 4.00 -1.45 10.63
C ASN A 41 3.83 -1.10 9.13
N ALA A 42 4.91 -0.92 8.38
CA ALA A 42 4.85 -0.76 6.93
C ALA A 42 4.35 -2.05 6.25
N LYS A 43 4.86 -3.21 6.66
CA LYS A 43 4.42 -4.51 6.14
C LYS A 43 2.94 -4.79 6.44
N LYS A 44 2.47 -4.43 7.64
CA LYS A 44 1.03 -4.53 7.99
C LYS A 44 0.16 -3.67 7.07
N TYR A 45 0.58 -2.44 6.80
CA TYR A 45 -0.12 -1.55 5.88
C TYR A 45 -0.18 -2.12 4.45
N LEU A 46 0.94 -2.66 3.95
CA LEU A 46 0.98 -3.30 2.63
C LEU A 46 0.08 -4.54 2.57
N CYS A 47 0.11 -5.40 3.60
CA CYS A 47 -0.76 -6.56 3.72
C CYS A 47 -2.25 -6.16 3.68
N ARG A 48 -2.64 -5.08 4.37
CA ARG A 48 -4.02 -4.59 4.33
C ARG A 48 -4.45 -4.18 2.92
N ILE A 49 -3.57 -3.52 2.17
CA ILE A 49 -3.85 -3.15 0.78
C ILE A 49 -4.08 -4.41 -0.07
N GLU A 50 -3.27 -5.46 0.11
CA GLU A 50 -3.47 -6.73 -0.59
C GLU A 50 -4.82 -7.37 -0.26
N GLU A 51 -5.23 -7.36 1.02
CA GLU A 51 -6.53 -7.88 1.46
C GLU A 51 -7.70 -7.11 0.84
N LEU A 52 -7.63 -5.77 0.84
CA LEU A 52 -8.70 -4.91 0.31
C LEU A 52 -8.81 -4.98 -1.22
N THR A 53 -7.69 -5.20 -1.90
CA THR A 53 -7.64 -5.27 -3.37
C THR A 53 -7.73 -6.70 -3.90
N GLU A 54 -7.73 -7.69 -3.02
CA GLU A 54 -7.66 -9.12 -3.34
C GLU A 54 -6.53 -9.47 -4.32
N THR A 55 -5.45 -8.67 -4.31
CA THR A 55 -4.37 -8.70 -5.30
C THR A 55 -3.02 -8.59 -4.62
N LYS A 56 -2.06 -9.39 -5.08
CA LYS A 56 -0.71 -9.41 -4.50
C LYS A 56 0.13 -8.22 -4.97
N ILE A 57 0.88 -7.62 -4.04
CA ILE A 57 1.90 -6.61 -4.32
C ILE A 57 3.16 -7.31 -4.82
N SER A 58 3.57 -6.98 -6.04
CA SER A 58 4.79 -7.52 -6.64
C SER A 58 6.01 -6.62 -6.46
N ILE A 59 5.79 -5.30 -6.34
CA ILE A 59 6.86 -4.29 -6.33
C ILE A 59 6.55 -3.21 -5.29
N VAL A 60 7.55 -2.82 -4.51
CA VAL A 60 7.49 -1.70 -3.56
C VAL A 60 8.62 -0.71 -3.88
N GLY A 61 8.26 0.51 -4.28
CA GLY A 61 9.23 1.59 -4.47
C GLY A 61 9.49 2.33 -3.16
N VAL A 62 10.74 2.36 -2.71
CA VAL A 62 11.14 3.01 -1.45
C VAL A 62 11.95 4.30 -1.65
N GLY A 63 12.20 4.69 -2.90
CA GLY A 63 12.92 5.92 -3.22
C GLY A 63 13.04 6.17 -4.73
N PRO A 64 13.69 7.29 -5.12
CA PRO A 64 13.77 7.72 -6.51
C PRO A 64 14.76 6.92 -7.38
N ARG A 65 15.74 6.24 -6.78
CA ARG A 65 16.77 5.51 -7.54
C ARG A 65 16.25 4.15 -8.01
N ARG A 66 16.83 3.64 -9.09
CA ARG A 66 16.46 2.32 -9.66
C ARG A 66 16.69 1.17 -8.68
N ASP A 67 17.71 1.24 -7.83
CA ASP A 67 18.02 0.24 -6.81
C ASP A 67 17.10 0.35 -5.58
N GLN A 68 16.32 1.43 -5.45
CA GLN A 68 15.33 1.62 -4.39
C GLN A 68 13.96 1.06 -4.78
N THR A 69 13.98 -0.12 -5.40
CA THR A 69 12.79 -0.86 -5.83
C THR A 69 12.90 -2.31 -5.33
N ILE A 70 12.01 -2.69 -4.42
CA ILE A 70 11.94 -4.03 -3.85
C ILE A 70 11.02 -4.88 -4.74
N ARG A 71 11.48 -6.06 -5.14
CA ARG A 71 10.66 -7.07 -5.82
C ARG A 71 10.22 -8.12 -4.79
N VAL A 72 8.93 -8.17 -4.50
CA VAL A 72 8.34 -9.03 -3.47
C VAL A 72 8.04 -10.43 -4.01
N THR A 73 7.47 -10.50 -5.21
CA THR A 73 7.23 -11.75 -5.94
C THR A 73 8.27 -11.95 -7.04
N LYS A 74 8.67 -13.20 -7.27
CA LYS A 74 9.72 -13.55 -8.25
C LYS A 74 9.21 -13.70 -9.69
N GLU A 75 7.90 -13.58 -9.91
CA GLU A 75 7.27 -13.91 -11.20
C GLU A 75 6.40 -12.75 -11.70
N LEU A 76 6.70 -12.31 -12.91
CA LEU A 76 5.80 -11.69 -13.87
C LEU A 76 5.84 -12.55 -15.14
#